data_AF-A0A2V7XUT3-F1
#
_entry.id   AF-A0A2V7XUT3-F1
#
_cell.length_a   1.000
_cell.length_b   1.000
_cell.length_c   1.000
_cell.angle_alpha   90.00
_cell.angle_beta   90.00
_cell.angle_gamma   90.00
#
_symmetry.space_group_name_H-M   'P 1'
#
loop_
_entity.id
_entity.type
_entity.pdbx_description
1 polymer ?
#
loop_
_entity_poly.entity_id
_entity_poly.type
_entity_poly.pdbx_seq_one_letter_code
_entity_poly.pdbx_strand_id
1 'polypeptide(L)'
;ADLRWTHPRGDHYESGFEIQTIDPASNVTLRRFVDECIERMPHYERHELVHGVWRTTMTTDSWQPDAGFTVASTESPHTVAFFHAAYSAGDARMRERIRKLAELSITHPERRYDM
;
A
#
# COMPACT_ATOMS: atom_id res chain seq x y z
N ALA A 1 24.68 19.57 -14.08
CA ALA A 1 24.02 20.48 -13.12
C ALA A 1 25.11 21.30 -12.45
N ASP A 2 25.07 22.62 -12.55
CA ASP A 2 26.01 23.49 -11.83
C ASP A 2 25.61 23.56 -10.36
N LEU A 3 26.55 23.21 -9.47
CA LEU A 3 26.33 23.10 -8.03
C LEU A 3 26.83 24.39 -7.37
N ARG A 4 25.92 25.28 -6.97
CA ARG A 4 26.26 26.49 -6.23
C ARG A 4 25.69 26.44 -4.82
N TRP A 5 26.59 26.31 -3.84
CA TRP A 5 26.25 26.45 -2.43
C TRP A 5 26.03 27.93 -2.11
N THR A 6 24.85 28.29 -1.60
CA THR A 6 24.60 29.58 -0.96
C THR A 6 24.98 29.46 0.51
N HIS A 7 26.04 30.17 0.92
CA HIS A 7 26.41 30.24 2.34
C HIS A 7 25.36 31.04 3.15
N PRO A 8 25.09 30.65 4.41
CA PRO A 8 24.14 31.35 5.27
C PRO A 8 24.68 32.72 5.69
N ARG A 9 23.81 33.73 5.68
CA ARG A 9 23.99 35.00 6.41
C ARG A 9 23.12 34.95 7.66
N GLY A 10 23.72 34.61 8.81
CA GLY A 10 23.09 34.74 10.14
C GLY A 10 22.42 33.48 10.71
N ASP A 11 21.79 33.64 11.88
CA ASP A 11 21.22 32.60 12.76
C ASP A 11 19.91 31.95 12.25
N HIS A 12 19.62 32.05 10.95
CA HIS A 12 18.46 31.39 10.35
C HIS A 12 18.93 30.34 9.34
N TYR A 13 18.55 29.10 9.60
CA TYR A 13 18.83 27.96 8.73
C TYR A 13 17.80 27.95 7.58
N GLU A 14 18.04 28.73 6.54
CA GLU A 14 17.35 28.56 5.26
C GLU A 14 18.17 27.58 4.41
N SER A 15 17.72 26.34 4.27
CA SER A 15 18.30 25.43 3.28
C SER A 15 17.87 25.89 1.88
N GLY A 16 18.65 26.78 1.27
CA GLY A 16 18.45 27.24 -0.11
C GLY A 16 18.88 26.18 -1.12
N PHE A 17 18.08 25.14 -1.32
CA PHE A 17 18.24 24.20 -2.43
C PHE A 17 17.30 24.62 -3.57
N GLU A 18 17.73 25.59 -4.36
CA GLU A 18 16.97 26.05 -5.52
C GLU A 18 17.38 25.24 -6.76
N ILE A 19 16.58 24.23 -7.11
CA ILE A 19 16.75 23.49 -8.37
C ILE A 19 16.31 24.42 -9.50
N GLN A 20 17.22 25.25 -10.01
CA GLN A 20 16.89 26.29 -10.98
C GLN A 20 16.25 25.74 -12.26
N THR A 21 16.66 24.55 -12.70
CA THR A 21 16.07 23.83 -13.83
C THR A 21 16.41 22.34 -13.71
N ILE A 22 15.41 21.47 -13.60
CA ILE A 22 15.61 20.03 -13.89
C ILE A 22 15.77 19.95 -15.40
N ASP A 23 16.92 19.47 -15.90
CA ASP A 23 17.07 19.31 -17.34
C ASP A 23 16.01 18.31 -17.88
N PRO A 24 15.52 18.49 -19.11
CA PRO A 24 14.44 17.65 -19.63
C PRO A 24 14.74 16.15 -19.60
N ALA A 25 16.00 15.73 -19.76
CA ALA A 25 16.37 14.31 -19.70
C ALA A 25 16.23 13.77 -18.27
N SER A 26 16.68 14.50 -17.26
CA SER A 26 16.45 14.14 -15.85
C SER A 26 14.97 14.04 -15.49
N ASN A 27 14.11 14.93 -16.02
CA ASN A 27 12.66 14.86 -15.78
C ASN A 27 12.05 13.58 -16.38
N VAL A 28 12.44 13.22 -17.60
CA VAL A 28 12.01 11.98 -18.27
C VAL A 28 12.49 10.75 -17.49
N THR A 29 13.74 10.75 -17.03
CA THR A 29 14.28 9.65 -16.22
C THR A 29 13.54 9.50 -14.90
N LEU A 30 13.24 10.60 -14.20
CA LEU A 30 12.48 10.57 -12.94
C LEU A 30 11.05 10.08 -13.16
N ARG A 31 10.37 10.52 -14.21
CA ARG A 31 9.03 10.03 -14.55
C ARG A 31 9.04 8.52 -14.81
N ARG A 32 9.97 8.06 -15.64
CA ARG A 32 10.13 6.63 -15.90
C ARG A 32 10.41 5.83 -14.64
N PHE A 33 11.26 6.35 -13.75
CA PHE A 33 11.51 5.70 -12.47
C PHE A 33 10.26 5.63 -11.58
N VAL A 34 9.48 6.72 -11.52
CA VAL A 34 8.20 6.75 -10.80
C VAL A 34 7.23 5.73 -11.38
N ASP A 35 7.10 5.65 -12.70
CA ASP A 35 6.24 4.68 -13.39
C ASP A 35 6.68 3.25 -13.08
N GLU A 36 7.97 2.94 -13.20
CA GLU A 36 8.54 1.63 -12.84
C GLU A 36 8.35 1.30 -11.35
N CYS A 37 8.40 2.30 -10.46
CA CYS A 37 8.09 2.11 -9.04
C CYS A 37 6.61 1.80 -8.82
N ILE A 38 5.69 2.51 -9.49
CA ILE A 38 4.25 2.28 -9.37
C ILE A 38 3.88 0.88 -9.88
N GLU A 39 4.42 0.45 -11.03
CA GLU A 39 4.18 -0.89 -11.59
C GLU A 39 4.69 -2.02 -10.67
N ARG A 40 5.70 -1.73 -9.84
CA ARG A 40 6.28 -2.69 -8.89
C ARG A 40 5.65 -2.62 -7.51
N MET A 41 4.75 -1.68 -7.24
CA MET A 41 4.09 -1.60 -5.95
C MET A 41 3.16 -2.81 -5.77
N PRO A 42 3.18 -3.47 -4.60
CA PRO A 42 2.25 -4.54 -4.32
C PRO A 42 0.82 -4.00 -4.33
N HIS A 43 -0.08 -4.75 -4.96
CA HIS A 43 -1.50 -4.46 -4.98
C HIS A 43 -2.24 -5.31 -3.95
N TYR A 44 -3.22 -4.71 -3.30
CA TYR A 44 -4.05 -5.32 -2.28
C TYR A 44 -5.51 -5.11 -2.61
N GLU A 45 -6.33 -6.07 -2.17
CA GLU A 45 -7.78 -5.94 -2.18
C GLU A 45 -8.25 -5.67 -0.75
N ARG A 46 -8.86 -4.50 -0.54
CA ARG A 46 -9.50 -4.11 0.71
C ARG A 46 -10.98 -4.46 0.64
N HIS A 47 -11.45 -5.26 1.58
CA HIS A 47 -12.84 -5.66 1.73
C HIS A 47 -13.42 -5.06 3.01
N GLU A 48 -14.36 -4.12 2.86
CA GLU A 48 -15.00 -3.42 3.97
C GLU A 48 -16.49 -3.74 4.02
N LEU A 49 -16.99 -4.09 5.20
CA LEU A 49 -18.39 -4.33 5.46
C LEU A 49 -19.06 -3.01 5.87
N VAL A 50 -19.65 -2.33 4.89
CA VAL A 50 -20.30 -1.03 5.07
C VAL A 50 -21.81 -1.20 5.00
N HIS A 51 -22.52 -0.89 6.08
CA HIS A 51 -23.97 -1.06 6.18
C HIS A 51 -24.47 -2.47 5.81
N GLY A 52 -23.72 -3.51 6.19
CA GLY A 52 -24.05 -4.90 5.90
C GLY A 52 -23.76 -5.35 4.47
N VAL A 53 -23.14 -4.50 3.65
CA VAL A 53 -22.73 -4.81 2.28
C VAL A 53 -21.22 -4.79 2.17
N TRP A 54 -20.65 -5.82 1.53
CA TRP A 54 -19.23 -5.86 1.23
C TRP A 54 -18.89 -4.90 0.09
N ARG A 55 -17.91 -4.03 0.34
CA ARG A 55 -17.27 -3.17 -0.66
C ARG A 55 -15.84 -3.64 -0.85
N THR A 56 -15.44 -3.81 -2.11
CA THR A 56 -14.07 -4.15 -2.48
C THR A 56 -13.41 -2.95 -3.13
N THR A 57 -12.16 -2.65 -2.76
CA THR A 57 -11.37 -1.57 -3.34
C THR A 57 -9.93 -2.03 -3.53
N MET A 58 -9.38 -1.81 -4.72
CA MET A 58 -7.96 -2.01 -5.00
C MET A 58 -7.15 -0.88 -4.36
N THR A 59 -6.08 -1.22 -3.66
CA THR A 59 -5.24 -0.26 -2.93
C THR A 59 -3.77 -0.72 -2.90
N THR A 60 -2.85 0.21 -2.74
CA THR A 60 -1.43 -0.06 -2.43
C THR A 60 -1.14 -0.02 -0.92
N ASP A 61 -2.16 0.31 -0.12
CA ASP A 61 -2.08 0.38 1.34
C ASP A 61 -2.52 -0.94 1.99
N SER A 62 -1.57 -1.59 2.65
CA SER A 62 -1.71 -2.91 3.28
C SER A 62 -2.39 -2.91 4.66
N TRP A 63 -2.73 -1.74 5.20
CA TRP A 63 -3.47 -1.58 6.45
C TRP A 63 -4.71 -2.49 6.52
N GLN A 64 -5.05 -2.98 7.72
CA GLN A 64 -6.30 -3.70 7.97
C GLN A 64 -7.39 -2.73 8.47
N PRO A 65 -8.56 -2.63 7.80
CA PRO A 65 -9.64 -1.75 8.25
C PRO A 65 -10.35 -2.27 9.51
N ASP A 66 -11.00 -1.36 10.25
CA ASP A 66 -11.75 -1.70 11.46
C ASP A 66 -12.98 -2.58 11.17
N ALA A 67 -13.64 -2.33 10.04
CA ALA A 67 -14.86 -3.00 9.62
C ALA A 67 -14.61 -3.90 8.40
N GLY A 68 -13.54 -4.70 8.40
CA GLY A 68 -13.25 -5.58 7.28
C GLY A 68 -11.86 -6.21 7.37
N PHE A 69 -11.24 -6.42 6.20
CA PHE A 69 -9.87 -6.91 6.09
C PHE A 69 -9.26 -6.53 4.73
N THR A 70 -7.93 -6.51 4.67
CA THR A 70 -7.16 -6.31 3.43
C THR A 70 -6.34 -7.56 3.15
N VAL A 71 -6.32 -8.04 1.91
CA VAL A 71 -5.52 -9.20 1.47
C VAL A 71 -4.64 -8.82 0.28
N ALA A 72 -3.62 -9.64 0.01
CA ALA A 72 -2.90 -9.56 -1.27
C ALA A 72 -3.87 -9.71 -2.45
N SER A 73 -3.68 -8.96 -3.53
CA SER A 73 -4.52 -9.11 -4.74
C SER A 73 -4.37 -10.46 -5.43
N THR A 74 -3.36 -11.23 -5.04
CA THR A 74 -3.12 -12.61 -5.49
C THR A 74 -3.82 -13.65 -4.60
N GLU A 75 -4.57 -13.22 -3.58
CA GLU A 75 -5.36 -14.10 -2.73
C GLU A 75 -6.39 -14.90 -3.53
N SER A 76 -6.61 -16.15 -3.14
CA SER A 76 -7.58 -16.97 -3.87
C SER A 76 -9.01 -16.47 -3.65
N PRO A 77 -9.87 -16.43 -4.69
CA PRO A 77 -11.27 -16.05 -4.53
C PRO A 77 -12.02 -16.89 -3.51
N HIS A 78 -11.63 -18.17 -3.35
CA HIS A 78 -12.20 -19.08 -2.36
C HIS A 78 -11.84 -18.65 -0.92
N THR A 79 -10.59 -18.26 -0.68
CA THR A 79 -10.16 -17.72 0.61
C THR A 79 -10.92 -16.45 0.94
N VAL A 80 -11.03 -15.52 -0.02
CA VAL A 80 -11.75 -14.26 0.17
C VAL A 80 -13.23 -14.51 0.51
N ALA A 81 -13.89 -15.41 -0.23
CA ALA A 81 -15.28 -15.78 0.05
C ALA A 81 -15.45 -16.42 1.45
N PHE A 82 -14.50 -17.28 1.84
CA PHE A 82 -14.46 -17.85 3.18
C PHE A 82 -14.32 -16.75 4.26
N PHE A 83 -13.42 -15.79 4.07
CA PHE A 83 -13.25 -14.66 4.99
C PHE A 83 -14.49 -13.78 5.06
N HIS A 84 -15.16 -13.47 3.94
CA HIS A 84 -16.44 -12.74 3.96
C HIS A 84 -17.47 -13.47 4.81
N ALA A 85 -17.68 -14.77 4.57
CA ALA A 85 -18.65 -15.56 5.31
C ALA A 85 -18.33 -15.62 6.81
N ALA A 86 -17.08 -15.96 7.15
CA ALA A 86 -16.63 -16.08 8.53
C ALA A 86 -16.64 -14.74 9.28
N TYR A 87 -16.29 -13.64 8.62
CA TYR A 87 -16.32 -12.31 9.22
C TYR A 87 -17.74 -11.84 9.48
N SER A 88 -18.66 -12.05 8.53
CA SER A 88 -20.07 -11.68 8.67
C SER A 88 -20.78 -12.48 9.77
N ALA A 89 -20.52 -13.79 9.86
CA ALA A 89 -21.13 -14.66 10.87
C ALA A 89 -20.43 -14.57 12.24
N GLY A 90 -19.16 -14.15 12.26
CA GLY A 90 -18.31 -14.15 13.44
C GLY A 90 -18.56 -13.01 14.41
N ASP A 91 -18.27 -13.26 15.68
CA ASP A 91 -18.17 -12.26 16.73
C ASP A 91 -16.88 -11.41 16.61
N ALA A 92 -16.67 -10.47 17.52
CA ALA A 92 -15.50 -9.59 17.52
C ALA A 92 -14.17 -10.37 17.51
N ARG A 93 -14.10 -11.50 18.24
CA ARG A 93 -12.89 -12.32 18.33
C ARG A 93 -12.61 -13.05 17.01
N MET A 94 -13.64 -13.58 16.36
CA MET A 94 -13.50 -14.19 15.04
C MET A 94 -13.07 -13.15 14.00
N ARG A 95 -13.68 -11.95 14.02
CA ARG A 95 -13.31 -10.85 13.11
C ARG A 95 -11.86 -10.41 13.29
N GLU A 96 -11.37 -10.34 14.52
CA GLU A 96 -9.95 -10.09 14.80
C GLU A 96 -9.04 -11.19 14.24
N ARG A 97 -9.43 -12.46 14.37
CA ARG A 97 -8.68 -13.59 13.78
C ARG A 97 -8.65 -13.52 12.26
N ILE A 98 -9.77 -13.20 11.62
CA ILE A 98 -9.80 -13.02 10.15
C ILE A 98 -8.86 -11.89 9.72
N ARG A 99 -8.84 -10.75 10.42
CA ARG A 99 -7.87 -9.67 10.12
C ARG A 99 -6.42 -10.13 10.24
N LYS A 100 -6.08 -10.91 11.27
CA LYS A 100 -4.73 -11.49 11.40
C LYS A 100 -4.39 -12.47 10.29
N LEU A 101 -5.34 -13.32 9.88
CA LEU A 101 -5.14 -14.25 8.76
C LEU A 101 -4.98 -13.50 7.42
N ALA A 102 -5.73 -12.42 7.22
CA ALA A 102 -5.62 -11.56 6.06
C ALA A 102 -4.26 -10.84 6.03
N GLU A 103 -3.79 -10.33 7.17
CA GLU A 103 -2.45 -9.73 7.30
C GLU A 103 -1.31 -10.73 6.99
N LEU A 104 -1.50 -12.01 7.32
CA LEU A 104 -0.54 -13.05 6.93
C LEU A 104 -0.46 -13.25 5.42
N SER A 105 -1.56 -13.07 4.68
CA SER A 105 -1.54 -13.10 3.21
C SER A 105 -0.70 -11.99 2.59
N ILE A 106 -0.60 -10.85 3.27
CA ILE A 106 0.17 -9.67 2.86
C ILE A 106 1.65 -9.88 3.17
N THR A 107 1.97 -10.36 4.37
CA THR A 107 3.36 -10.48 4.84
C THR A 107 4.09 -11.69 4.28
N HIS A 108 3.37 -12.74 3.86
CA HIS A 108 3.96 -13.98 3.34
C HIS A 108 3.29 -14.44 2.04
N PRO A 109 3.42 -13.67 0.93
CA PRO A 109 2.79 -14.05 -0.34
C PRO A 109 3.30 -15.39 -0.89
N GLU A 110 4.54 -15.78 -0.55
CA GLU A 110 5.24 -16.96 -1.06
C GLU A 110 4.87 -18.30 -0.38
N ARG A 111 4.27 -18.29 0.83
CA ARG A 111 4.03 -19.52 1.63
C ARG A 111 2.87 -20.40 1.14
N ARG A 112 2.46 -20.25 -0.12
CA ARG A 112 1.25 -20.88 -0.68
C ARG A 112 1.47 -21.98 -1.71
N TYR A 113 2.73 -22.23 -2.10
CA TYR A 113 3.05 -23.32 -3.02
C TYR A 113 3.53 -24.61 -2.32
N ASP A 114 3.62 -24.62 -0.98
CA ASP A 114 3.96 -25.81 -0.19
C ASP A 114 2.74 -26.31 0.61
N MET A 115 1.71 -26.82 -0.08
CA MET A 115 0.77 -27.81 0.46
C MET A 115 0.12 -28.62 -0.65
#